data_AF-A0A5N5NTP0-F1
#
_entry.id   AF-A0A5N5NTP0-F1
#
_cell.length_a   1.000
_cell.length_b   1.000
_cell.length_c   1.000
_cell.angle_alpha   90.00
_cell.angle_beta   90.00
_cell.angle_gamma   90.00
#
_symmetry.space_group_name_H-M   'P 1'
#
loop_
_entity.id
_entity.type
_entity.pdbx_description
1 polymer ?
#
loop_
_entity_poly.entity_id
_entity_poly.type
_entity_poly.pdbx_seq_one_letter_code
_entity_poly.pdbx_strand_id
1 'polypeptide(L)'
;MKSLAILPICVAVAFGHSHEHHEAHIGVCGGSKGVPSLLSNSDAICHGNGYLAADELAHIRHGKGHCSHANCTAHHQGHQYTWTSSSPCFKGQENDQEYCVFTDTTFAEHRGTTIVTTPKRAALFQRNPSFTDPSVTRGTNQDLTRTIPAKYTVQPIPGKGLGAVATTFISRGQLIMANTASLVFDYGAYESLSEEEYLALQASAIDSLPPNHRQHFLNMSTHDEDTNNLPYPDLVEKLTSTNAFDVDPAEDDPDQDNKFFTIFPEIARMNHDCRPNADYYFDLDSLSQYVHAVRDIYPGEEITVTYLDPTMSQHARSTKLLSNWGFQCSCPSCTASPAQIKASDDRLRQIAELRPEFNRHGKESSRATPQMAELMVSLFEQEKLWGWMAEAYRYAAQEWNGAGEPWTATKYARLAVEYGIYCSGERDGDVEDMEELVADPWGHWSWMFRTRRRMGWGTGRGRGGGDGG
;
A
#
# COMPACT_ATOMS: atom_id res chain seq x y z
N MET A 1 8.93 27.14 -7.43
CA MET A 1 9.75 25.93 -7.33
C MET A 1 9.32 25.25 -6.05
N LYS A 2 8.48 24.22 -6.14
CA LYS A 2 8.02 23.44 -4.98
C LYS A 2 9.28 22.97 -4.24
N SER A 3 9.36 23.20 -2.93
CA SER A 3 10.46 22.69 -2.13
C SER A 3 10.52 21.18 -2.35
N LEU A 4 11.69 20.64 -2.71
CA LEU A 4 11.97 19.20 -2.76
C LEU A 4 12.03 18.61 -1.33
N ALA A 5 11.16 19.08 -0.44
CA ALA A 5 10.86 18.42 0.83
C ALA A 5 10.00 17.21 0.46
N ILE A 6 10.70 16.14 0.08
CA ILE A 6 10.37 14.75 0.35
C ILE A 6 8.86 14.52 0.36
N LEU A 7 8.27 14.29 -0.83
CA LEU A 7 7.15 13.35 -0.91
C LEU A 7 7.47 12.22 0.06
N PRO A 8 6.52 11.75 0.89
CA PRO A 8 6.74 10.50 1.56
C PRO A 8 7.10 9.51 0.45
N ILE A 9 8.38 9.13 0.38
CA ILE A 9 8.73 7.80 -0.08
C ILE A 9 8.34 6.90 1.10
N CYS A 10 7.09 6.99 1.53
CA CYS A 10 6.41 5.95 2.25
C CYS A 10 6.43 4.78 1.29
N VAL A 11 6.90 3.68 1.83
CA VAL A 11 7.04 2.49 1.04
C VAL A 11 5.63 1.96 0.90
N ALA A 12 5.08 2.10 -0.30
CA ALA A 12 4.27 1.05 -0.87
C ALA A 12 5.09 -0.22 -0.69
N VAL A 13 4.81 -0.96 0.39
CA VAL A 13 5.07 -2.39 0.40
C VAL A 13 4.12 -2.85 -0.68
N ALA A 14 4.61 -2.89 -1.91
CA ALA A 14 3.90 -3.50 -2.99
C ALA A 14 3.69 -4.94 -2.55
N PHE A 15 2.48 -5.23 -2.04
CA PHE A 15 1.90 -6.54 -2.17
C PHE A 15 2.19 -6.96 -3.60
N GLY A 16 2.87 -8.10 -3.75
CA GLY A 16 3.28 -8.63 -5.03
C GLY A 16 2.07 -9.04 -5.85
N HIS A 17 1.23 -8.07 -6.24
CA HIS A 17 0.10 -8.26 -7.12
C HIS A 17 0.67 -8.61 -8.49
N SER A 18 0.58 -9.89 -8.83
CA SER A 18 0.71 -10.34 -10.21
C SER A 18 -0.58 -10.00 -10.96
N HIS A 19 -0.76 -8.73 -11.29
CA HIS A 19 -1.59 -8.35 -12.42
C HIS A 19 -0.66 -7.91 -13.56
N GLU A 20 -0.40 -8.85 -14.47
CA GLU A 20 0.13 -8.52 -15.79
C GLU A 20 -0.86 -7.57 -16.47
N HIS A 21 -0.41 -6.36 -16.80
CA HIS A 21 -0.45 -5.74 -18.13
C HIS A 21 -0.15 -4.24 -17.99
N HIS A 22 1.08 -3.83 -18.30
CA HIS A 22 1.40 -2.74 -19.23
C HIS A 22 2.91 -2.48 -19.20
N GLU A 23 3.56 -2.69 -20.35
CA GLU A 23 4.97 -2.38 -20.60
C GLU A 23 5.20 -0.87 -20.48
N ALA A 24 5.88 -0.43 -19.43
CA ALA A 24 6.45 0.92 -19.37
C ALA A 24 7.93 0.88 -19.79
N HIS A 25 8.19 1.35 -21.00
CA HIS A 25 9.55 1.60 -21.50
C HIS A 25 10.25 2.66 -20.65
N ILE A 26 11.25 2.24 -19.85
CA ILE A 26 12.18 3.16 -19.17
C ILE A 26 13.34 3.46 -20.13
N GLY A 27 13.27 4.62 -20.79
CA GLY A 27 14.38 5.20 -21.52
C GLY A 27 15.41 5.82 -20.56
N VAL A 28 16.58 5.21 -20.48
CA VAL A 28 17.76 5.73 -19.78
C VAL A 28 18.36 6.87 -20.60
N CYS A 29 18.38 8.10 -20.08
CA CYS A 29 19.18 9.19 -20.64
C CYS A 29 20.42 9.43 -19.78
N GLY A 30 21.55 8.88 -20.23
CA GLY A 30 22.89 9.20 -19.73
C GLY A 30 23.32 10.59 -20.21
N GLY A 31 23.96 11.35 -19.32
CA GLY A 31 24.44 12.69 -19.60
C GLY A 31 25.77 12.73 -20.35
N SER A 32 25.97 13.75 -21.19
CA SER A 32 27.28 14.36 -21.43
C SER A 32 27.18 15.77 -22.05
N LYS A 33 27.65 16.76 -21.28
CA LYS A 33 28.43 17.96 -21.63
C LYS A 33 28.12 18.77 -22.92
N GLY A 34 27.91 20.09 -22.74
CA GLY A 34 28.26 21.14 -23.72
C GLY A 34 27.22 22.25 -23.94
N VAL A 35 27.57 23.49 -23.60
CA VAL A 35 26.81 24.77 -23.61
C VAL A 35 26.89 25.45 -25.03
N PRO A 36 26.21 26.58 -25.41
CA PRO A 36 24.80 27.06 -25.35
C PRO A 36 24.24 27.57 -26.74
N SER A 37 23.00 28.09 -26.76
CA SER A 37 22.45 29.25 -27.56
C SER A 37 21.08 28.95 -28.21
N LEU A 38 20.02 29.68 -27.85
CA LEU A 38 19.38 30.86 -28.50
C LEU A 38 18.38 30.56 -29.65
N LEU A 39 17.13 30.98 -29.39
CA LEU A 39 16.13 31.58 -30.31
C LEU A 39 15.24 30.72 -31.24
N SER A 40 13.93 30.91 -30.98
CA SER A 40 12.79 31.21 -31.89
C SER A 40 12.21 30.18 -32.87
N ASN A 41 10.97 29.80 -32.56
CA ASN A 41 9.72 29.80 -33.36
C ASN A 41 9.66 29.29 -34.82
N SER A 42 8.49 28.69 -35.09
CA SER A 42 7.79 28.46 -36.37
C SER A 42 8.42 27.42 -37.31
N ASP A 43 7.72 26.49 -37.95
CA ASP A 43 6.28 26.25 -38.09
C ASP A 43 6.05 24.82 -38.62
N ALA A 44 4.94 24.23 -38.16
CA ALA A 44 3.91 23.49 -38.91
C ALA A 44 4.24 22.23 -39.75
N ILE A 45 3.34 21.23 -39.65
CA ILE A 45 2.37 20.90 -40.71
C ILE A 45 1.27 20.00 -40.13
N CYS A 46 0.03 20.39 -40.45
CA CYS A 46 -1.26 19.80 -40.10
C CYS A 46 -1.68 18.61 -40.99
N HIS A 47 -2.81 18.01 -40.61
CA HIS A 47 -3.93 17.41 -41.39
C HIS A 47 -4.28 16.00 -40.87
N GLY A 48 -5.51 15.61 -40.54
CA GLY A 48 -6.83 16.27 -40.63
C GLY A 48 -7.95 15.21 -40.84
N ASN A 49 -9.16 15.54 -40.38
CA ASN A 49 -10.50 14.94 -40.59
C ASN A 49 -10.91 13.79 -39.63
N GLY A 50 -12.04 13.81 -38.89
CA GLY A 50 -13.18 14.72 -38.79
C GLY A 50 -14.49 14.12 -39.34
N TYR A 51 -15.52 13.94 -38.49
CA TYR A 51 -16.99 13.92 -38.77
C TYR A 51 -17.72 14.12 -37.41
N LEU A 52 -18.30 15.30 -37.09
CA LEU A 52 -19.71 15.76 -37.25
C LEU A 52 -20.74 14.89 -36.48
N ALA A 53 -21.70 15.38 -35.68
CA ALA A 53 -22.36 16.69 -35.56
C ALA A 53 -23.14 16.81 -34.23
N ALA A 54 -23.41 18.04 -33.77
CA ALA A 54 -24.69 18.42 -33.13
C ALA A 54 -24.80 19.96 -33.04
N ASP A 55 -25.94 20.45 -33.51
CA ASP A 55 -26.32 21.85 -33.68
C ASP A 55 -26.80 22.56 -32.39
N GLU A 56 -26.61 23.89 -32.43
CA GLU A 56 -27.49 24.98 -31.97
C GLU A 56 -27.90 25.20 -30.49
N LEU A 57 -27.37 26.33 -29.98
CA LEU A 57 -28.08 27.49 -29.40
C LEU A 57 -29.00 27.31 -28.17
N ALA A 58 -28.59 27.88 -27.03
CA ALA A 58 -29.37 28.92 -26.33
C ALA A 58 -28.53 29.68 -25.28
N HIS A 59 -28.50 31.00 -25.42
CA HIS A 59 -28.04 31.98 -24.44
C HIS A 59 -28.74 31.83 -23.07
N ILE A 60 -28.07 32.18 -21.96
CA ILE A 60 -28.52 33.21 -21.00
C ILE A 60 -27.37 33.65 -20.06
N ARG A 61 -27.46 34.93 -19.70
CA ARG A 61 -26.53 35.91 -19.12
C ARG A 61 -25.90 35.61 -17.74
N HIS A 62 -24.76 36.26 -17.57
CA HIS A 62 -24.05 36.64 -16.34
C HIS A 62 -24.85 36.75 -15.03
N GLY A 63 -24.25 36.23 -13.96
CA GLY A 63 -24.46 36.70 -12.59
C GLY A 63 -23.13 36.70 -11.83
N LYS A 64 -22.52 37.88 -11.64
CA LYS A 64 -21.47 38.10 -10.63
C LYS A 64 -22.15 38.13 -9.26
N GLY A 65 -21.76 37.24 -8.34
CA GLY A 65 -22.20 37.25 -6.95
C GLY A 65 -21.00 37.32 -6.01
N HIS A 66 -20.80 38.48 -5.37
CA HIS A 66 -20.01 38.61 -4.15
C HIS A 66 -20.77 37.90 -3.01
N CYS A 67 -20.07 37.14 -2.17
CA CYS A 67 -20.66 36.55 -0.98
C CYS A 67 -20.11 37.23 0.28
N SER A 68 -20.96 37.95 1.00
CA SER A 68 -20.68 38.51 2.32
C SER A 68 -21.67 37.93 3.33
N HIS A 69 -21.13 37.25 4.34
CA HIS A 69 -21.74 36.86 5.62
C HIS A 69 -23.06 36.05 5.61
N ALA A 70 -22.95 34.84 6.18
CA ALA A 70 -24.00 33.95 6.71
C ALA A 70 -24.89 33.17 5.71
N ASN A 71 -24.84 31.84 5.86
CA ASN A 71 -25.69 30.79 5.28
C ASN A 71 -25.69 30.63 3.75
N CYS A 72 -24.71 29.87 3.25
CA CYS A 72 -24.82 29.19 1.96
C CYS A 72 -25.17 27.72 2.18
N THR A 73 -26.46 27.38 2.15
CA THR A 73 -26.91 26.02 1.83
C THR A 73 -26.97 25.90 0.31
N ALA A 74 -25.96 25.27 -0.29
CA ALA A 74 -25.95 24.98 -1.72
C ALA A 74 -26.95 23.85 -2.02
N HIS A 75 -27.95 24.15 -2.85
CA HIS A 75 -28.85 23.15 -3.43
C HIS A 75 -28.14 22.44 -4.58
N HIS A 76 -27.63 21.24 -4.33
CA HIS A 76 -27.40 20.23 -5.37
C HIS A 76 -28.38 19.07 -5.15
N GLN A 77 -29.21 18.78 -6.16
CA GLN A 77 -30.08 17.61 -6.17
C GLN A 77 -29.27 16.37 -6.61
N GLY A 78 -29.22 15.34 -5.76
CA GLY A 78 -28.77 13.98 -6.12
C GLY A 78 -27.77 13.37 -5.13
N HIS A 79 -28.29 12.60 -4.16
CA HIS A 79 -27.62 11.95 -3.02
C HIS A 79 -27.21 12.90 -1.87
N GLN A 80 -28.00 12.91 -0.79
CA GLN A 80 -27.57 13.44 0.50
C GLN A 80 -26.49 12.51 1.06
N TYR A 81 -25.23 12.91 0.92
CA TYR A 81 -24.11 12.23 1.54
C TYR A 81 -24.20 12.36 3.06
N THR A 82 -24.07 11.27 3.79
CA THR A 82 -24.26 11.17 5.26
C THR A 82 -23.07 11.61 6.10
N TRP A 83 -22.12 12.37 5.52
CA TRP A 83 -20.97 12.88 6.26
C TRP A 83 -21.45 13.77 7.41
N THR A 84 -20.88 13.58 8.60
CA THR A 84 -21.23 14.41 9.76
C THR A 84 -20.78 15.86 9.59
N SER A 85 -19.71 16.08 8.83
CA SER A 85 -19.27 17.41 8.39
C SER A 85 -18.44 17.31 7.11
N SER A 86 -18.31 18.45 6.42
CA SER A 86 -17.39 18.63 5.30
C SER A 86 -16.83 20.04 5.26
N SER A 87 -15.59 20.20 4.80
CA SER A 87 -14.99 21.53 4.58
C SER A 87 -15.42 22.14 3.24
N PRO A 88 -15.21 23.46 3.02
CA PRO A 88 -15.08 24.00 1.67
C PRO A 88 -13.99 23.26 0.90
N CYS A 89 -14.14 23.16 -0.42
CA CYS A 89 -13.20 22.48 -1.29
C CYS A 89 -12.19 23.46 -1.90
N PHE A 90 -10.99 22.98 -2.20
CA PHE A 90 -10.03 23.69 -3.06
C PHE A 90 -10.00 23.08 -4.45
N LYS A 91 -9.85 23.93 -5.46
CA LYS A 91 -9.81 23.49 -6.86
C LYS A 91 -8.36 23.23 -7.26
N GLY A 92 -8.11 22.11 -7.94
CA GLY A 92 -6.81 21.79 -8.49
C GLY A 92 -6.31 22.85 -9.48
N GLN A 93 -4.99 23.06 -9.50
CA GLN A 93 -4.36 24.05 -10.39
C GLN A 93 -4.32 23.56 -11.84
N GLU A 94 -4.20 22.25 -12.04
CA GLU A 94 -3.99 21.62 -13.35
C GLU A 94 -5.14 20.68 -13.77
N ASN A 95 -6.07 20.39 -12.85
CA ASN A 95 -7.29 19.64 -13.12
C ASN A 95 -8.52 20.41 -12.62
N ASP A 96 -9.67 20.19 -13.26
CA ASP A 96 -10.94 20.77 -12.80
C ASP A 96 -11.52 20.02 -11.57
N GLN A 97 -10.70 19.21 -10.88
CA GLN A 97 -11.12 18.47 -9.70
C GLN A 97 -11.09 19.38 -8.47
N GLU A 98 -12.01 19.11 -7.54
CA GLU A 98 -12.09 19.78 -6.26
C GLU A 98 -11.82 18.78 -5.15
N TYR A 99 -11.01 19.17 -4.18
CA TYR A 99 -10.62 18.36 -3.04
C TYR A 99 -11.16 18.98 -1.76
N CYS A 100 -11.81 18.17 -0.93
CA CYS A 100 -12.48 18.61 0.29
C CYS A 100 -12.16 17.65 1.43
N VAL A 101 -12.40 18.10 2.66
CA VAL A 101 -12.41 17.25 3.85
C VAL A 101 -13.82 16.71 4.06
N PHE A 102 -13.93 15.39 4.25
CA PHE A 102 -15.17 14.68 4.57
C PHE A 102 -15.00 13.92 5.88
N THR A 103 -15.83 14.19 6.87
CA THR A 103 -15.67 13.57 8.20
C THR A 103 -16.95 12.87 8.63
N ASP A 104 -16.77 11.65 9.16
CA ASP A 104 -17.81 10.92 9.85
C ASP A 104 -17.37 10.66 11.29
N THR A 105 -17.96 11.40 12.24
CA THR A 105 -17.71 11.28 13.69
C THR A 105 -18.44 10.10 14.32
N THR A 106 -19.31 9.41 13.59
CA THR A 106 -20.03 8.21 14.05
C THR A 106 -19.38 6.90 13.64
N PHE A 107 -18.48 6.97 12.65
CA PHE A 107 -17.74 5.82 12.13
C PHE A 107 -17.03 5.01 13.22
N ALA A 108 -17.07 3.68 13.08
CA ALA A 108 -16.44 2.70 13.95
C ALA A 108 -16.68 2.96 15.46
N GLU A 109 -17.94 2.85 15.89
CA GLU A 109 -18.35 3.06 17.30
C GLU A 109 -17.97 4.45 17.84
N HIS A 110 -18.19 5.51 17.07
CA HIS A 110 -17.86 6.91 17.40
C HIS A 110 -16.36 7.21 17.55
N ARG A 111 -15.48 6.32 17.07
CA ARG A 111 -14.05 6.66 16.93
C ARG A 111 -13.85 7.79 15.92
N GLY A 112 -14.63 7.76 14.84
CA GLY A 112 -14.63 8.74 13.77
C GLY A 112 -13.46 8.58 12.79
N THR A 113 -13.66 9.06 11.57
CA THR A 113 -12.67 9.09 10.49
C THR A 113 -12.82 10.35 9.64
N THR A 114 -11.73 10.79 9.02
CA THR A 114 -11.74 11.90 8.06
C THR A 114 -11.04 11.51 6.77
N ILE A 115 -11.65 11.83 5.63
CA ILE A 115 -11.15 11.53 4.29
C ILE A 115 -10.98 12.84 3.52
N VAL A 116 -9.79 13.07 2.98
CA VAL A 116 -9.48 14.18 2.07
C VAL A 116 -9.39 13.64 0.66
N THR A 117 -10.40 13.93 -0.15
CA THR A 117 -10.50 13.45 -1.53
C THR A 117 -11.50 14.29 -2.32
N THR A 118 -11.83 13.88 -3.54
CA THR A 118 -12.86 14.51 -4.36
C THR A 118 -14.27 14.11 -3.90
N PRO A 119 -15.31 14.94 -4.12
CA PRO A 119 -16.69 14.56 -3.82
C PRO A 119 -17.13 13.23 -4.47
N LYS A 120 -16.62 12.92 -5.66
CA LYS A 120 -16.92 11.68 -6.38
C LYS A 120 -16.37 10.45 -5.65
N ARG A 121 -15.12 10.51 -5.19
CA ARG A 121 -14.48 9.40 -4.45
C ARG A 121 -15.00 9.28 -3.03
N ALA A 122 -15.30 10.40 -2.37
CA ALA A 122 -15.99 10.40 -1.07
C ALA A 122 -17.34 9.66 -1.15
N ALA A 123 -18.09 9.82 -2.23
CA ALA A 123 -19.33 9.07 -2.44
C ALA A 123 -19.13 7.54 -2.53
N LEU A 124 -17.96 7.07 -2.97
CA LEU A 124 -17.62 5.64 -3.02
C LEU A 124 -17.33 5.11 -1.62
N PHE A 125 -16.59 5.86 -0.79
CA PHE A 125 -16.37 5.50 0.60
C PHE A 125 -17.69 5.30 1.36
N GLN A 126 -18.72 6.12 1.13
CA GLN A 126 -20.02 5.93 1.80
C GLN A 126 -20.79 4.68 1.37
N ARG A 127 -20.38 4.02 0.28
CA ARG A 127 -20.93 2.74 -0.17
C ARG A 127 -20.13 1.55 0.37
N ASN A 128 -18.94 1.80 0.90
CA ASN A 128 -18.06 0.77 1.44
C ASN A 128 -18.74 0.05 2.63
N PRO A 129 -18.51 -1.26 2.82
CA PRO A 129 -19.12 -2.03 3.91
C PRO A 129 -18.89 -1.41 5.29
N SER A 130 -17.72 -0.83 5.55
CA SER A 130 -17.40 -0.17 6.84
C SER A 130 -18.33 1.00 7.20
N PHE A 131 -18.94 1.66 6.22
CA PHE A 131 -19.89 2.78 6.43
C PHE A 131 -21.36 2.32 6.41
N THR A 132 -21.64 1.15 5.84
CA THR A 132 -23.02 0.68 5.60
C THR A 132 -23.44 -0.45 6.53
N ASP A 133 -22.49 -1.24 7.05
CA ASP A 133 -22.72 -2.30 8.01
C ASP A 133 -21.81 -2.14 9.24
N PRO A 134 -22.34 -1.70 10.39
CA PRO A 134 -21.59 -1.58 11.64
C PRO A 134 -21.00 -2.89 12.15
N SER A 135 -21.41 -4.05 11.63
CA SER A 135 -20.81 -5.34 12.00
C SER A 135 -19.40 -5.52 11.44
N VAL A 136 -19.06 -4.84 10.34
CA VAL A 136 -17.77 -4.96 9.63
C VAL A 136 -16.62 -4.36 10.45
N THR A 137 -16.87 -3.25 11.14
CA THR A 137 -15.87 -2.61 12.01
C THR A 137 -15.95 -3.07 13.47
N ARG A 138 -16.89 -3.97 13.80
CA ARG A 138 -17.07 -4.48 15.16
C ARG A 138 -15.84 -5.29 15.59
N GLY A 139 -15.32 -5.01 16.78
CA GLY A 139 -14.15 -5.72 17.29
C GLY A 139 -12.82 -5.21 16.72
N THR A 140 -12.83 -4.17 15.88
CA THR A 140 -11.65 -3.33 15.64
C THR A 140 -11.46 -2.34 16.79
N ASN A 141 -10.32 -1.68 16.86
CA ASN A 141 -10.01 -0.61 17.83
C ASN A 141 -10.03 -1.05 19.31
N GLN A 142 -9.95 -2.36 19.58
CA GLN A 142 -10.14 -2.91 20.93
C GLN A 142 -9.00 -2.58 21.89
N ASP A 143 -7.82 -2.26 21.35
CA ASP A 143 -6.68 -1.77 22.11
C ASP A 143 -6.96 -0.40 22.77
N LEU A 144 -7.85 0.40 22.17
CA LEU A 144 -8.30 1.68 22.71
C LEU A 144 -9.43 1.54 23.74
N THR A 145 -10.31 0.56 23.58
CA THR A 145 -11.55 0.44 24.35
C THR A 145 -11.44 -0.40 25.63
N ARG A 146 -10.23 -0.90 25.98
CA ARG A 146 -9.92 -1.65 27.22
C ARG A 146 -10.80 -2.89 27.47
N THR A 147 -11.55 -3.35 26.48
CA THR A 147 -12.43 -4.54 26.57
C THR A 147 -11.61 -5.83 26.65
N ILE A 148 -10.38 -5.81 26.14
CA ILE A 148 -9.38 -6.89 26.27
C ILE A 148 -8.03 -6.23 26.58
N PRO A 149 -7.27 -6.69 27.59
CA PRO A 149 -5.93 -6.15 27.82
C PRO A 149 -5.09 -6.41 26.57
N ALA A 150 -4.57 -5.34 25.97
CA ALA A 150 -3.60 -5.43 24.90
C ALA A 150 -2.44 -6.33 25.37
N LYS A 151 -1.98 -7.24 24.49
CA LYS A 151 -0.80 -8.07 24.74
C LYS A 151 0.52 -7.29 24.62
N TYR A 152 0.43 -5.97 24.56
CA TYR A 152 1.55 -5.05 24.47
C TYR A 152 1.30 -3.80 25.33
N THR A 153 2.37 -3.08 25.62
CA THR A 153 2.32 -1.72 26.18
C THR A 153 3.19 -0.80 25.33
N VAL A 154 2.79 0.46 25.20
CA VAL A 154 3.64 1.48 24.58
C VAL A 154 4.54 2.08 25.65
N GLN A 155 5.84 2.11 25.41
CA GLN A 155 6.83 2.63 26.36
C GLN A 155 8.04 3.26 25.64
N PRO A 156 8.84 4.09 26.31
CA PRO A 156 10.08 4.61 25.74
C PRO A 156 11.06 3.48 25.39
N ILE A 157 11.60 3.53 24.17
CA ILE A 157 12.65 2.64 23.67
C ILE A 157 13.91 3.48 23.42
N PRO A 158 15.05 3.12 24.04
CA PRO A 158 16.29 3.88 23.88
C PRO A 158 16.65 4.12 22.41
N GLY A 159 16.75 5.39 22.02
CA GLY A 159 17.10 5.80 20.65
C GLY A 159 16.01 5.61 19.59
N LYS A 160 14.79 5.20 19.97
CA LYS A 160 13.66 5.00 19.04
C LYS A 160 12.35 5.70 19.46
N GLY A 161 12.41 6.60 20.44
CA GLY A 161 11.20 7.27 20.95
C GLY A 161 10.29 6.31 21.70
N LEU A 162 9.03 6.19 21.29
CA LEU A 162 8.05 5.26 21.87
C LEU A 162 7.95 4.00 20.99
N GLY A 163 7.79 2.84 21.61
CA GLY A 163 7.61 1.56 20.92
C GLY A 163 6.61 0.66 21.63
N ALA A 164 5.98 -0.25 20.88
CA ALA A 164 5.13 -1.30 21.43
C ALA A 164 5.99 -2.48 21.92
N VAL A 165 5.77 -2.93 23.16
CA VAL A 165 6.50 -4.05 23.78
C VAL A 165 5.53 -5.10 24.27
N ALA A 166 5.76 -6.35 23.89
CA ALA A 166 4.90 -7.47 24.27
C ALA A 166 4.91 -7.67 25.79
N THR A 167 3.73 -7.76 26.40
CA THR A 167 3.54 -8.03 27.84
C THR A 167 3.31 -9.52 28.11
N THR A 168 2.93 -10.27 27.08
CA THR A 168 2.66 -11.71 27.13
C THR A 168 3.18 -12.37 25.85
N PHE A 169 3.20 -13.71 25.82
CA PHE A 169 3.55 -14.44 24.61
C PHE A 169 2.49 -14.26 23.51
N ILE A 170 2.96 -13.97 22.30
CA ILE A 170 2.13 -13.83 21.10
C ILE A 170 2.63 -14.86 20.09
N SER A 171 1.77 -15.82 19.75
CA SER A 171 2.10 -16.87 18.78
C SER A 171 2.16 -16.30 17.36
N ARG A 172 2.96 -16.90 16.49
CA ARG A 172 2.88 -16.65 15.03
C ARG A 172 1.44 -16.76 14.53
N GLY A 173 1.05 -15.85 13.64
CA GLY A 173 -0.27 -15.72 13.04
C GLY A 173 -1.32 -15.08 13.95
N GLN A 174 -1.00 -14.81 15.22
CA GLN A 174 -1.95 -14.21 16.13
C GLN A 174 -2.11 -12.71 15.84
N LEU A 175 -3.36 -12.24 15.83
CA LEU A 175 -3.69 -10.81 15.78
C LEU A 175 -3.13 -10.08 17.01
N ILE A 176 -2.42 -8.98 16.75
CA ILE A 176 -1.84 -8.08 17.75
C ILE A 176 -2.79 -6.90 17.98
N MET A 177 -3.18 -6.22 16.89
CA MET A 177 -4.14 -5.12 16.89
C MET A 177 -4.79 -5.00 15.51
N ALA A 178 -5.97 -4.40 15.47
CA ALA A 178 -6.67 -4.02 14.25
C ALA A 178 -7.29 -2.64 14.47
N ASN A 179 -6.93 -1.67 13.63
CA ASN A 179 -7.37 -0.30 13.81
C ASN A 179 -7.95 0.25 12.51
N THR A 180 -9.11 0.88 12.60
CA THR A 180 -9.74 1.59 11.48
C THR A 180 -8.96 2.86 11.12
N ALA A 181 -9.03 3.29 9.86
CA ALA A 181 -8.33 4.46 9.36
C ALA A 181 -8.77 5.74 10.11
N SER A 182 -7.81 6.47 10.67
CA SER A 182 -8.09 7.77 11.30
C SER A 182 -8.24 8.86 10.26
N LEU A 183 -7.29 8.91 9.34
CA LEU A 183 -7.25 9.85 8.22
C LEU A 183 -6.96 9.08 6.94
N VAL A 184 -7.56 9.52 5.84
CA VAL A 184 -7.27 9.03 4.48
C VAL A 184 -7.07 10.24 3.59
N PHE A 185 -5.97 10.28 2.83
CA PHE A 185 -5.61 11.40 1.97
C PHE A 185 -5.38 10.91 0.55
N ASP A 186 -6.00 11.60 -0.39
CA ASP A 186 -5.84 11.39 -1.83
C ASP A 186 -4.52 12.00 -2.30
N TYR A 187 -3.65 11.21 -2.94
CA TYR A 187 -2.41 11.73 -3.52
C TYR A 187 -2.66 12.82 -4.57
N GLY A 188 -3.78 12.76 -5.27
CA GLY A 188 -4.19 13.79 -6.23
C GLY A 188 -4.33 15.18 -5.56
N ALA A 189 -4.68 15.25 -4.27
CA ALA A 189 -4.77 16.51 -3.54
C ALA A 189 -3.39 17.15 -3.36
N TYR A 190 -2.37 16.35 -3.02
CA TYR A 190 -0.99 16.81 -2.87
C TYR A 190 -0.41 17.29 -4.22
N GLU A 191 -0.70 16.56 -5.28
CA GLU A 191 -0.17 16.86 -6.61
C GLU A 191 -0.81 18.12 -7.21
N SER A 192 -2.13 18.27 -7.03
CA SER A 192 -2.95 19.25 -7.74
C SER A 192 -3.10 20.60 -7.03
N LEU A 193 -2.98 20.64 -5.70
CA LEU A 193 -3.18 21.86 -4.92
C LEU A 193 -1.88 22.64 -4.70
N SER A 194 -2.00 23.91 -4.34
CA SER A 194 -0.85 24.63 -3.79
C SER A 194 -0.47 24.09 -2.41
N GLU A 195 0.79 24.28 -2.03
CA GLU A 195 1.31 23.87 -0.71
C GLU A 195 0.47 24.47 0.43
N GLU A 196 0.12 25.75 0.36
CA GLU A 196 -0.71 26.44 1.36
C GLU A 196 -2.11 25.80 1.49
N GLU A 197 -2.78 25.54 0.37
CA GLU A 197 -4.12 24.93 0.33
C GLU A 197 -4.10 23.49 0.83
N TYR A 198 -3.09 22.71 0.44
CA TYR A 198 -2.93 21.33 0.87
C TYR A 198 -2.69 21.24 2.38
N LEU A 199 -1.76 22.04 2.92
CA LEU A 199 -1.49 22.11 4.36
C LEU A 199 -2.74 22.53 5.16
N ALA A 200 -3.52 23.48 4.62
CA ALA A 200 -4.79 23.88 5.23
C ALA A 200 -5.82 22.74 5.25
N LEU A 201 -5.93 21.94 4.17
CA LEU A 201 -6.79 20.75 4.15
C LEU A 201 -6.34 19.70 5.15
N GLN A 202 -5.04 19.42 5.25
CA GLN A 202 -4.52 18.46 6.22
C GLN A 202 -4.82 18.88 7.66
N ALA A 203 -4.61 20.15 8.00
CA ALA A 203 -4.94 20.69 9.31
C ALA A 203 -6.44 20.59 9.61
N SER A 204 -7.28 20.97 8.63
CA SER A 204 -8.74 20.85 8.75
C SER A 204 -9.20 19.40 8.92
N ALA A 205 -8.51 18.43 8.32
CA ALA A 205 -8.85 17.02 8.42
C ALA A 205 -8.67 16.48 9.84
N ILE A 206 -7.56 16.85 10.49
CA ILE A 206 -7.27 16.50 11.88
C ILE A 206 -8.19 17.22 12.85
N ASP A 207 -8.47 18.51 12.61
CA ASP A 207 -9.36 19.32 13.45
C ASP A 207 -10.81 18.84 13.45
N SER A 208 -11.21 18.13 12.38
CA SER A 208 -12.55 17.57 12.25
C SER A 208 -12.72 16.26 13.03
N LEU A 209 -11.64 15.60 13.45
CA LEU A 209 -11.72 14.36 14.23
C LEU A 209 -12.32 14.58 15.62
N PRO A 210 -12.98 13.57 16.22
CA PRO A 210 -13.41 13.62 17.62
C PRO A 210 -12.24 13.98 18.56
N PRO A 211 -12.44 14.79 19.62
CA PRO A 211 -11.34 15.37 20.42
C PRO A 211 -10.34 14.36 20.98
N ASN A 212 -10.79 13.21 21.48
CA ASN A 212 -9.92 12.15 22.00
C ASN A 212 -9.06 11.53 20.88
N HIS A 213 -9.66 11.32 19.70
CA HIS A 213 -8.98 10.76 18.54
C HIS A 213 -7.95 11.75 17.98
N ARG A 214 -8.33 13.03 17.87
CA ARG A 214 -7.42 14.13 17.51
C ARG A 214 -6.22 14.21 18.46
N GLN A 215 -6.43 14.03 19.76
CA GLN A 215 -5.34 14.04 20.74
C GLN A 215 -4.37 12.87 20.54
N HIS A 216 -4.86 11.67 20.21
CA HIS A 216 -3.99 10.54 19.90
C HIS A 216 -3.10 10.82 18.68
N PHE A 217 -3.69 11.42 17.63
CA PHE A 217 -2.97 11.82 16.43
C PHE A 217 -1.86 12.85 16.74
N LEU A 218 -2.19 13.92 17.49
CA LEU A 218 -1.22 14.97 17.83
C LEU A 218 -0.11 14.51 18.79
N ASN A 219 -0.22 13.31 19.36
CA ASN A 219 0.80 12.71 20.23
C ASN A 219 1.72 11.73 19.48
N MET A 220 1.58 11.58 18.16
CA MET A 220 2.49 10.77 17.35
C MET A 220 3.87 11.43 17.24
N SER A 221 4.86 10.65 16.80
CA SER A 221 6.21 11.16 16.59
C SER A 221 6.28 11.94 15.28
N THR A 222 6.99 13.06 15.30
CA THR A 222 7.44 13.78 14.09
C THR A 222 8.87 13.39 13.70
N HIS A 223 9.47 12.44 14.43
CA HIS A 223 10.90 12.07 14.40
C HIS A 223 11.89 13.19 14.80
N ASP A 224 11.60 14.46 14.48
CA ASP A 224 12.48 15.60 14.77
C ASP A 224 12.46 16.05 16.25
N GLU A 225 13.60 16.53 16.74
CA GLU A 225 13.78 16.99 18.13
C GLU A 225 13.18 18.39 18.42
N ASP A 226 12.96 19.24 17.42
CA ASP A 226 12.44 20.61 17.62
C ASP A 226 11.21 20.89 16.75
N THR A 227 10.03 20.54 17.27
CA THR A 227 8.74 20.90 16.69
C THR A 227 8.00 21.98 17.50
N ASN A 228 8.58 22.44 18.61
CA ASN A 228 7.92 23.35 19.56
C ASN A 228 7.62 24.74 18.96
N ASN A 229 8.29 25.11 17.87
CA ASN A 229 8.12 26.40 17.20
C ASN A 229 7.50 26.29 15.80
N LEU A 230 7.06 25.10 15.37
CA LEU A 230 6.45 24.95 14.06
C LEU A 230 5.03 25.53 14.05
N PRO A 231 4.64 26.26 12.99
CA PRO A 231 3.24 26.57 12.79
C PRO A 231 2.41 25.28 12.70
N TYR A 232 1.15 25.37 13.12
CA TYR A 232 0.29 24.19 13.25
C TYR A 232 0.15 23.37 11.94
N PRO A 233 -0.03 23.98 10.74
CA PRO A 233 -0.09 23.21 9.50
C PRO A 233 1.23 22.46 9.18
N ASP A 234 2.39 23.06 9.46
CA ASP A 234 3.69 22.40 9.27
C ASP A 234 3.89 21.23 10.24
N LEU A 235 3.43 21.38 11.49
CA LEU A 235 3.42 20.28 12.46
C LEU A 235 2.56 19.12 11.96
N VAL A 236 1.37 19.43 11.44
CA VAL A 236 0.44 18.46 10.88
C VAL A 236 1.05 17.70 9.71
N GLU A 237 1.67 18.41 8.77
CA GLU A 237 2.35 17.79 7.63
C GLU A 237 3.39 16.78 8.12
N LYS A 238 4.28 17.18 9.03
CA LYS A 238 5.29 16.28 9.60
C LYS A 238 4.70 15.05 10.28
N LEU A 239 3.62 15.23 11.05
CA LEU A 239 2.91 14.11 11.68
C LEU A 239 2.35 13.16 10.61
N THR A 240 1.77 13.68 9.53
CA THR A 240 1.24 12.85 8.44
C THR A 240 2.35 12.15 7.68
N SER A 241 3.39 12.85 7.22
CA SER A 241 4.46 12.27 6.39
C SER A 241 5.34 11.27 7.13
N THR A 242 5.47 11.40 8.45
CA THR A 242 6.22 10.45 9.29
C THR A 242 5.47 9.14 9.56
N ASN A 243 4.13 9.19 9.63
CA ASN A 243 3.30 8.11 10.16
C ASN A 243 2.30 7.52 9.14
N ALA A 244 2.41 7.90 7.86
CA ALA A 244 1.51 7.47 6.80
C ALA A 244 1.83 6.07 6.26
N PHE A 245 0.77 5.36 5.89
CA PHE A 245 0.78 4.06 5.21
C PHE A 245 0.11 4.21 3.85
N ASP A 246 0.74 3.70 2.80
CA ASP A 246 0.15 3.70 1.46
C ASP A 246 -0.99 2.69 1.34
N VAL A 247 -2.05 3.08 0.65
CA VAL A 247 -3.23 2.26 0.41
C VAL A 247 -3.64 2.40 -1.06
N ASP A 248 -3.79 1.25 -1.71
CA ASP A 248 -4.32 1.19 -3.06
C ASP A 248 -5.83 1.48 -3.06
N PRO A 249 -6.37 2.12 -4.11
CA PRO A 249 -7.79 2.37 -4.22
C PRO A 249 -8.57 1.06 -4.39
N ALA A 250 -9.87 1.09 -4.11
CA ALA A 250 -10.75 -0.05 -4.38
C ALA A 250 -10.82 -0.34 -5.89
N GLU A 251 -11.06 -1.60 -6.28
CA GLU A 251 -11.11 -2.00 -7.70
C GLU A 251 -12.15 -1.21 -8.53
N ASP A 252 -13.24 -0.78 -7.91
CA ASP A 252 -14.30 0.01 -8.55
C ASP A 252 -14.06 1.52 -8.50
N ASP A 253 -12.93 1.96 -7.94
CA ASP A 253 -12.53 3.36 -7.95
C ASP A 253 -12.23 3.80 -9.39
N PRO A 254 -12.84 4.91 -9.86
CA PRO A 254 -12.62 5.43 -11.20
C PRO A 254 -11.19 5.95 -11.44
N ASP A 255 -10.40 6.13 -10.40
CA ASP A 255 -9.04 6.70 -10.45
C ASP A 255 -8.03 5.74 -9.80
N GLN A 256 -7.73 4.67 -10.55
CA GLN A 256 -6.78 3.62 -10.13
C GLN A 256 -5.34 4.13 -10.02
N ASP A 257 -5.01 5.22 -10.72
CA ASP A 257 -3.66 5.79 -10.73
C ASP A 257 -3.41 6.64 -9.47
N ASN A 258 -4.44 7.33 -8.96
CA ASN A 258 -4.34 8.14 -7.76
C ASN A 258 -4.63 7.34 -6.49
N LYS A 259 -3.56 6.88 -5.84
CA LYS A 259 -3.61 6.13 -4.59
C LYS A 259 -4.03 7.00 -3.40
N PHE A 260 -4.18 6.35 -2.24
CA PHE A 260 -4.34 7.03 -0.97
C PHE A 260 -3.14 6.77 -0.07
N PHE A 261 -2.97 7.64 0.92
CA PHE A 261 -2.24 7.28 2.13
C PHE A 261 -3.12 7.50 3.35
N THR A 262 -2.89 6.72 4.39
CA THR A 262 -3.71 6.70 5.60
C THR A 262 -2.85 6.71 6.85
N ILE A 263 -3.44 7.13 7.97
CA ILE A 263 -2.75 7.18 9.26
C ILE A 263 -3.54 6.39 10.30
N PHE A 264 -2.79 5.58 11.06
CA PHE A 264 -3.26 4.82 12.21
C PHE A 264 -2.37 5.12 13.42
N PRO A 265 -2.75 6.03 14.33
CA PRO A 265 -1.89 6.47 15.44
C PRO A 265 -1.39 5.36 16.36
N GLU A 266 -2.15 4.27 16.49
CA GLU A 266 -1.84 3.12 17.32
C GLU A 266 -0.77 2.26 16.67
N ILE A 267 -0.95 1.94 15.38
CA ILE A 267 -0.04 1.13 14.58
C ILE A 267 1.28 1.88 14.34
N ALA A 268 1.23 3.20 14.17
CA ALA A 268 2.40 4.08 14.02
C ALA A 268 3.34 4.07 15.25
N ARG A 269 2.96 3.44 16.36
CA ARG A 269 3.86 3.20 17.52
C ARG A 269 4.83 2.05 17.32
N MET A 270 4.67 1.22 16.29
CA MET A 270 5.61 0.14 16.03
C MET A 270 6.85 0.66 15.33
N ASN A 271 8.01 0.45 15.95
CA ASN A 271 9.28 0.85 15.38
C ASN A 271 9.73 -0.08 14.25
N HIS A 272 10.67 0.43 13.46
CA HIS A 272 11.32 -0.34 12.41
C HIS A 272 12.26 -1.43 12.96
N ASP A 273 12.18 -2.62 12.37
CA ASP A 273 13.28 -3.58 12.27
C ASP A 273 13.39 -4.08 10.82
N CYS A 274 14.61 -4.29 10.32
CA CYS A 274 14.80 -4.82 8.97
C CYS A 274 14.34 -6.28 8.85
N ARG A 275 14.23 -7.02 9.96
CA ARG A 275 13.73 -8.40 10.09
C ARG A 275 12.64 -8.43 11.17
N PRO A 276 11.48 -7.85 10.86
CA PRO A 276 10.44 -7.59 11.85
C PRO A 276 9.82 -8.87 12.41
N ASN A 277 9.05 -8.71 13.49
CA ASN A 277 8.30 -9.80 14.11
C ASN A 277 6.79 -9.67 13.99
N ALA A 278 6.32 -8.53 13.47
CA ALA A 278 4.97 -8.33 13.01
C ALA A 278 4.96 -7.83 11.57
N ASP A 279 3.83 -8.05 10.91
CA ASP A 279 3.53 -7.51 9.58
C ASP A 279 2.06 -7.08 9.54
N TYR A 280 1.69 -6.35 8.50
CA TYR A 280 0.36 -5.77 8.41
C TYR A 280 -0.20 -5.81 6.99
N TYR A 281 -1.53 -5.88 6.92
CA TYR A 281 -2.27 -5.62 5.69
C TYR A 281 -3.43 -4.68 5.95
N PHE A 282 -3.85 -3.99 4.89
CA PHE A 282 -5.00 -3.11 4.90
C PHE A 282 -6.19 -3.80 4.24
N ASP A 283 -7.30 -3.90 4.96
CA ASP A 283 -8.55 -4.40 4.43
C ASP A 283 -9.44 -3.22 4.00
N LEU A 284 -9.69 -3.14 2.68
CA LEU A 284 -10.48 -2.08 2.08
C LEU A 284 -11.93 -2.08 2.57
N ASP A 285 -12.53 -3.25 2.84
CA ASP A 285 -13.94 -3.35 3.24
C ASP A 285 -14.19 -2.84 4.66
N SER A 286 -13.27 -3.11 5.59
CA SER A 286 -13.36 -2.60 6.96
C SER A 286 -12.63 -1.28 7.16
N LEU A 287 -11.95 -0.77 6.12
CA LEU A 287 -11.02 0.37 6.18
C LEU A 287 -10.11 0.29 7.40
N SER A 288 -9.56 -0.90 7.63
CA SER A 288 -8.79 -1.21 8.83
C SER A 288 -7.47 -1.86 8.45
N GLN A 289 -6.44 -1.52 9.20
CA GLN A 289 -5.16 -2.20 9.11
C GLN A 289 -5.05 -3.22 10.25
N TYR A 290 -4.72 -4.45 9.86
CA TYR A 290 -4.56 -5.59 10.75
C TYR A 290 -3.08 -5.87 10.93
N VAL A 291 -2.65 -6.05 12.17
CA VAL A 291 -1.26 -6.34 12.51
C VAL A 291 -1.18 -7.72 13.15
N HIS A 292 -0.42 -8.61 12.54
CA HIS A 292 -0.23 -9.99 13.02
C HIS A 292 1.23 -10.29 13.31
N ALA A 293 1.47 -11.21 14.25
CA ALA A 293 2.81 -11.71 14.50
C ALA A 293 3.25 -12.66 13.36
N VAL A 294 4.39 -12.39 12.72
CA VAL A 294 4.94 -13.26 11.64
C VAL A 294 5.92 -14.31 12.15
N ARG A 295 6.27 -14.22 13.43
CA ARG A 295 6.98 -15.24 14.21
C ARG A 295 6.51 -15.13 15.65
N ASP A 296 6.85 -16.11 16.47
CA ASP A 296 6.59 -16.02 17.91
C ASP A 296 7.30 -14.78 18.52
N ILE A 297 6.57 -14.08 19.40
CA ILE A 297 7.03 -12.89 20.12
C ILE A 297 6.94 -13.18 21.62
N TYR A 298 8.07 -13.09 22.32
CA TYR A 298 8.17 -13.35 23.75
C TYR A 298 7.91 -12.09 24.59
N PRO A 299 7.45 -12.22 25.84
CA PRO A 299 7.30 -11.08 26.74
C PRO A 299 8.59 -10.27 26.86
N GLY A 300 8.49 -8.95 26.74
CA GLY A 300 9.62 -8.02 26.75
C GLY A 300 10.25 -7.76 25.38
N GLU A 301 9.88 -8.50 24.33
CA GLU A 301 10.28 -8.15 22.96
C GLU A 301 9.54 -6.93 22.46
N GLU A 302 10.25 -6.03 21.77
CA GLU A 302 9.66 -4.96 20.99
C GLU A 302 8.90 -5.56 19.79
N ILE A 303 7.67 -5.11 19.57
CA ILE A 303 6.87 -5.42 18.39
C ILE A 303 7.27 -4.43 17.31
N THR A 304 7.76 -4.96 16.19
CA THR A 304 8.37 -4.19 15.12
C THR A 304 7.80 -4.60 13.78
N VAL A 305 7.69 -3.62 12.88
CA VAL A 305 7.35 -3.79 11.47
C VAL A 305 8.52 -3.29 10.62
N THR A 306 8.50 -3.51 9.31
CA THR A 306 9.49 -2.88 8.41
C THR A 306 8.87 -1.66 7.72
N TYR A 307 9.64 -0.58 7.58
CA TYR A 307 9.20 0.65 6.89
C TYR A 307 9.63 0.66 5.42
N LEU A 308 10.27 -0.42 4.99
CA LEU A 308 10.89 -0.54 3.69
C LEU A 308 10.92 -1.97 3.22
N ASP A 309 11.24 -2.16 1.94
CA ASP A 309 11.48 -3.47 1.36
C ASP A 309 12.67 -4.14 2.08
N PRO A 310 12.45 -5.24 2.82
CA PRO A 310 13.50 -5.92 3.58
C PRO A 310 14.53 -6.62 2.68
N THR A 311 14.26 -6.73 1.37
CA THR A 311 15.17 -7.33 0.38
C THR A 311 16.23 -6.37 -0.16
N MET A 312 16.14 -5.07 0.17
CA MET A 312 17.18 -4.09 -0.12
C MET A 312 18.49 -4.42 0.61
N SER A 313 19.64 -4.06 0.04
CA SER A 313 20.95 -4.22 0.71
C SER A 313 21.04 -3.40 2.00
N GLN A 314 21.92 -3.78 2.93
CA GLN A 314 22.09 -3.04 4.20
C GLN A 314 22.38 -1.55 3.96
N HIS A 315 23.25 -1.23 3.00
CA HIS A 315 23.59 0.16 2.68
C HIS A 315 22.36 0.92 2.16
N ALA A 316 21.58 0.31 1.27
CA ALA A 316 20.39 0.94 0.72
C ALA A 316 19.32 1.17 1.80
N ARG A 317 19.11 0.20 2.70
CA ARG A 317 18.20 0.34 3.85
C ARG A 317 18.66 1.48 4.77
N SER A 318 19.94 1.51 5.14
CA SER A 318 20.48 2.55 6.03
C SER A 318 20.36 3.95 5.43
N THR A 319 20.67 4.11 4.14
CA THR A 319 20.55 5.41 3.45
C THR A 319 19.10 5.87 3.37
N LYS A 320 18.17 4.96 3.05
CA LYS A 320 16.75 5.30 2.95
C LYS A 320 16.12 5.65 4.30
N LEU A 321 16.45 4.90 5.36
CA LEU A 321 15.97 5.21 6.71
C LEU A 321 16.48 6.55 7.21
N LEU A 322 17.74 6.88 6.94
CA LEU A 322 18.30 8.18 7.31
C LEU A 322 17.66 9.32 6.51
N SER A 323 17.40 9.11 5.21
CA SER A 323 16.82 10.15 4.35
C SER A 323 15.35 10.42 4.65
N ASN A 324 14.56 9.38 4.91
CA ASN A 324 13.10 9.49 5.04
C ASN A 324 12.67 9.68 6.50
N TRP A 325 13.35 9.01 7.42
CA TRP A 325 13.03 9.03 8.85
C TRP A 325 14.18 9.51 9.70
N GLY A 326 15.28 10.06 9.17
CA GLY A 326 16.30 10.71 10.00
C GLY A 326 17.09 9.84 10.99
N PHE A 327 16.95 8.50 10.98
CA PHE A 327 17.66 7.62 11.93
C PHE A 327 18.56 6.56 11.27
N GLN A 328 19.56 6.09 12.02
CA GLN A 328 20.38 4.94 11.65
C GLN A 328 19.83 3.68 12.33
N CYS A 329 19.50 2.66 11.55
CA CYS A 329 18.93 1.42 12.07
C CYS A 329 19.95 0.65 12.91
N SER A 330 19.57 0.36 14.16
CA SER A 330 20.35 -0.42 15.13
C SER A 330 19.93 -1.88 15.24
N CYS A 331 19.14 -2.40 14.29
CA CYS A 331 18.71 -3.80 14.30
C CYS A 331 19.91 -4.76 14.13
N PRO A 332 19.79 -6.02 14.58
CA PRO A 332 20.88 -7.00 14.48
C PRO A 332 21.43 -7.19 13.06
N SER A 333 20.59 -7.04 12.02
CA SER A 333 21.01 -7.16 10.62
C SER A 333 21.84 -5.97 10.13
N CYS A 334 21.63 -4.77 10.69
CA CYS A 334 22.35 -3.56 10.31
C CYS A 334 23.63 -3.36 11.13
N THR A 335 23.68 -3.89 12.35
CA THR A 335 24.85 -3.80 13.25
C THR A 335 25.71 -5.06 13.25
N ALA A 336 25.45 -6.01 12.36
CA ALA A 336 26.23 -7.24 12.22
C ALA A 336 27.67 -6.95 11.75
N SER A 337 28.55 -7.95 11.85
CA SER A 337 29.92 -7.82 11.33
C SER A 337 29.92 -7.62 9.79
N PRO A 338 30.94 -6.98 9.21
CA PRO A 338 31.04 -6.77 7.77
C PRO A 338 30.92 -8.06 6.94
N ALA A 339 31.43 -9.19 7.46
CA ALA A 339 31.31 -10.48 6.81
C ALA A 339 29.87 -11.01 6.79
N GLN A 340 29.12 -10.83 7.89
CA GLN A 340 27.71 -11.21 7.97
C GLN A 340 26.83 -10.32 7.09
N ILE A 341 27.09 -9.01 7.06
CA ILE A 341 26.40 -8.06 6.17
C ILE A 341 26.62 -8.47 4.71
N LYS A 342 27.88 -8.72 4.32
CA LYS A 342 28.19 -9.16 2.95
C LYS A 342 27.46 -10.45 2.59
N ALA A 343 27.44 -11.44 3.49
CA ALA A 343 26.75 -12.70 3.25
C ALA A 343 25.23 -12.53 3.11
N SER A 344 24.62 -11.63 3.89
CA SER A 344 23.20 -11.26 3.75
C SER A 344 22.93 -10.55 2.42
N ASP A 345 23.71 -9.53 2.07
CA ASP A 345 23.57 -8.81 0.80
C ASP A 345 23.77 -9.74 -0.43
N ASP A 346 24.65 -10.74 -0.33
CA ASP A 346 24.82 -11.77 -1.37
C ASP A 346 23.59 -12.68 -1.50
N ARG A 347 22.92 -13.03 -0.39
CA ARG A 347 21.65 -13.80 -0.43
C ARG A 347 20.49 -12.97 -0.97
N LEU A 348 20.39 -11.70 -0.58
CA LEU A 348 19.39 -10.77 -1.08
C LEU A 348 19.53 -10.53 -2.60
N ARG A 349 20.77 -10.47 -3.09
CA ARG A 349 21.03 -10.40 -4.54
C ARG A 349 20.55 -11.67 -5.27
N GLN A 350 20.79 -12.85 -4.70
CA GLN A 350 20.28 -14.10 -5.27
C GLN A 350 18.75 -14.14 -5.29
N ILE A 351 18.07 -13.66 -4.24
CA ILE A 351 16.61 -13.52 -4.22
C ILE A 351 16.15 -12.64 -5.40
N ALA A 352 16.77 -11.46 -5.57
CA ALA A 352 16.43 -10.53 -6.64
C ALA A 352 16.68 -11.11 -8.05
N GLU A 353 17.71 -11.95 -8.22
CA GLU A 353 18.00 -12.64 -9.48
C GLU A 353 17.01 -13.78 -9.78
N LEU A 354 16.53 -14.50 -8.76
CA LEU A 354 15.62 -15.63 -8.90
C LEU A 354 14.16 -15.19 -9.14
N ARG A 355 13.69 -14.16 -8.43
CA ARG A 355 12.29 -13.71 -8.42
C ARG A 355 11.67 -13.55 -9.84
N PRO A 356 12.33 -12.90 -10.82
CA PRO A 356 11.76 -12.74 -12.16
C PRO A 356 11.60 -14.04 -12.94
N GLU A 357 12.32 -15.10 -12.60
CA GLU A 357 12.21 -16.41 -13.28
C GLU A 357 10.89 -17.09 -12.97
N PHE A 358 10.34 -16.86 -11.78
CA PHE A 358 9.05 -17.41 -11.35
C PHE A 358 7.90 -16.65 -12.00
N ASN A 359 7.91 -15.31 -11.99
CA ASN A 359 6.83 -14.49 -12.58
C ASN A 359 6.61 -14.68 -14.10
N ARG A 360 7.47 -15.44 -14.79
CA ARG A 360 7.33 -15.81 -16.20
C ARG A 360 6.77 -17.22 -16.35
N HIS A 361 5.79 -17.59 -15.52
CA HIS A 361 5.24 -18.94 -15.46
C HIS A 361 4.85 -19.44 -16.84
N GLY A 362 5.33 -20.64 -17.17
CA GLY A 362 5.02 -21.27 -18.45
C GLY A 362 5.36 -20.41 -19.66
N LYS A 363 6.36 -19.50 -19.62
CA LYS A 363 6.96 -18.85 -20.80
C LYS A 363 8.26 -19.57 -21.19
N GLU A 364 8.59 -19.62 -22.48
CA GLU A 364 9.78 -20.39 -22.96
C GLU A 364 11.10 -19.84 -22.43
N SER A 365 11.12 -18.57 -22.04
CA SER A 365 12.26 -17.88 -21.47
C SER A 365 12.48 -18.13 -19.97
N SER A 366 11.52 -18.71 -19.25
CA SER A 366 11.66 -18.97 -17.81
C SER A 366 12.57 -20.15 -17.55
N ARG A 367 13.62 -19.93 -16.76
CA ARG A 367 14.56 -20.96 -16.31
C ARG A 367 14.17 -21.58 -14.97
N ALA A 368 13.05 -21.17 -14.37
CA ALA A 368 12.64 -21.64 -13.06
C ALA A 368 12.43 -23.17 -13.03
N THR A 369 12.79 -23.74 -11.89
CA THR A 369 12.69 -25.17 -11.56
C THR A 369 12.22 -25.31 -10.12
N PRO A 370 11.68 -26.48 -9.72
CA PRO A 370 11.36 -26.73 -8.32
C PRO A 370 12.54 -26.51 -7.38
N GLN A 371 13.76 -26.91 -7.79
CA GLN A 371 14.96 -26.73 -6.98
C GLN A 371 15.35 -25.25 -6.81
N MET A 372 15.13 -24.42 -7.83
CA MET A 372 15.30 -22.97 -7.69
C MET A 372 14.28 -22.37 -6.73
N ALA A 373 13.03 -22.88 -6.73
CA ALA A 373 12.01 -22.43 -5.80
C ALA A 373 12.32 -22.86 -4.35
N GLU A 374 12.86 -24.07 -4.13
CA GLU A 374 13.32 -24.48 -2.80
C GLU A 374 14.54 -23.68 -2.32
N LEU A 375 15.43 -23.29 -3.23
CA LEU A 375 16.49 -22.33 -2.92
C LEU A 375 15.91 -20.99 -2.49
N MET A 376 14.88 -20.47 -3.17
CA MET A 376 14.18 -19.24 -2.78
C MET A 376 13.63 -19.34 -1.34
N VAL A 377 12.95 -20.44 -1.00
CA VAL A 377 12.47 -20.70 0.38
C VAL A 377 13.63 -20.66 1.38
N SER A 378 14.72 -21.38 1.09
CA SER A 378 15.89 -21.42 1.98
C SER A 378 16.55 -20.04 2.17
N LEU A 379 16.59 -19.22 1.12
CA LEU A 379 17.12 -17.86 1.18
C LEU A 379 16.25 -16.97 2.08
N PHE A 380 14.92 -17.07 1.98
CA PHE A 380 14.00 -16.30 2.82
C PHE A 380 14.11 -16.70 4.29
N GLU A 381 14.22 -18.00 4.59
CA GLU A 381 14.41 -18.50 5.96
C GLU A 381 15.73 -18.01 6.57
N GLN A 382 16.84 -18.10 5.81
CA GLN A 382 18.15 -17.62 6.26
C GLN A 382 18.16 -16.12 6.49
N GLU A 383 17.43 -15.37 5.66
CA GLU A 383 17.27 -13.94 5.81
C GLU A 383 16.21 -13.56 6.83
N LYS A 384 15.42 -14.49 7.37
CA LYS A 384 14.32 -14.21 8.31
C LYS A 384 13.27 -13.26 7.73
N LEU A 385 12.92 -13.45 6.46
CA LEU A 385 11.89 -12.67 5.76
C LEU A 385 10.48 -13.23 6.07
N TRP A 386 10.15 -13.35 7.37
CA TRP A 386 8.96 -14.09 7.82
C TRP A 386 7.65 -13.54 7.26
N GLY A 387 7.51 -12.21 7.14
CA GLY A 387 6.34 -11.57 6.52
C GLY A 387 6.16 -11.86 5.03
N TRP A 388 7.23 -12.28 4.34
CA TRP A 388 7.23 -12.54 2.90
C TRP A 388 7.36 -14.04 2.57
N MET A 389 7.28 -14.94 3.55
CA MET A 389 7.41 -16.38 3.30
C MET A 389 6.32 -16.95 2.38
N ALA A 390 5.13 -16.35 2.39
CA ALA A 390 4.04 -16.73 1.49
C ALA A 390 4.47 -16.70 0.01
N GLU A 391 5.21 -15.68 -0.40
CA GLU A 391 5.75 -15.53 -1.75
C GLU A 391 6.63 -16.72 -2.15
N ALA A 392 7.61 -17.08 -1.30
CA ALA A 392 8.54 -18.16 -1.58
C ALA A 392 7.83 -19.52 -1.62
N TYR A 393 6.86 -19.74 -0.74
CA TYR A 393 6.06 -20.97 -0.74
C TYR A 393 5.12 -21.05 -1.95
N ARG A 394 4.52 -19.94 -2.39
CA ARG A 394 3.72 -19.87 -3.63
C ARG A 394 4.55 -20.32 -4.83
N TYR A 395 5.75 -19.78 -4.99
CA TYR A 395 6.65 -20.20 -6.08
C TYR A 395 7.01 -21.69 -6.00
N ALA A 396 7.30 -22.20 -4.80
CA ALA A 396 7.57 -23.63 -4.63
C ALA A 396 6.34 -24.48 -5.00
N ALA A 397 5.15 -24.08 -4.58
CA ALA A 397 3.91 -24.78 -4.90
C ALA A 397 3.66 -24.85 -6.40
N GLN A 398 3.72 -23.71 -7.08
CA GLN A 398 3.46 -23.61 -8.52
C GLN A 398 4.52 -24.38 -9.34
N GLU A 399 5.80 -24.32 -8.97
CA GLU A 399 6.85 -25.03 -9.71
C GLU A 399 6.79 -26.55 -9.52
N TRP A 400 6.51 -27.04 -8.30
CA TRP A 400 6.29 -28.47 -8.06
C TRP A 400 5.04 -28.97 -8.79
N ASN A 401 3.96 -28.19 -8.82
CA ASN A 401 2.76 -28.55 -9.57
C ASN A 401 3.03 -28.58 -11.09
N GLY A 402 3.81 -27.60 -11.57
CA GLY A 402 4.29 -27.50 -12.94
C GLY A 402 5.13 -28.70 -13.38
N ALA A 403 5.88 -29.30 -12.44
CA ALA A 403 6.66 -30.52 -12.65
C ALA A 403 5.82 -31.80 -12.59
N GLY A 404 4.55 -31.74 -12.16
CA GLY A 404 3.67 -32.88 -12.03
C GLY A 404 3.76 -33.59 -10.68
N GLU A 405 4.20 -32.90 -9.62
CA GLU A 405 4.35 -33.41 -8.26
C GLU A 405 3.29 -32.79 -7.32
N PRO A 406 2.03 -33.25 -7.37
CA PRO A 406 0.89 -32.56 -6.77
C PRO A 406 0.98 -32.51 -5.24
N TRP A 407 1.50 -33.55 -4.58
CA TRP A 407 1.54 -33.60 -3.11
C TRP A 407 2.56 -32.63 -2.51
N THR A 408 3.72 -32.49 -3.15
CA THR A 408 4.72 -31.50 -2.76
C THR A 408 4.20 -30.09 -3.03
N ALA A 409 3.50 -29.89 -4.16
CA ALA A 409 2.83 -28.64 -4.46
C ALA A 409 1.80 -28.26 -3.39
N THR A 410 0.89 -29.17 -3.02
CA THR A 410 -0.11 -28.94 -1.97
C THR A 410 0.52 -28.63 -0.62
N LYS A 411 1.65 -29.28 -0.25
CA LYS A 411 2.39 -28.95 0.99
C LYS A 411 2.79 -27.47 1.00
N TYR A 412 3.42 -27.00 -0.07
CA TYR A 412 3.86 -25.61 -0.15
C TYR A 412 2.70 -24.64 -0.30
N ALA A 413 1.64 -25.00 -1.03
CA ALA A 413 0.45 -24.15 -1.15
C ALA A 413 -0.23 -23.95 0.20
N ARG A 414 -0.34 -24.99 1.04
CA ARG A 414 -0.84 -24.85 2.42
C ARG A 414 0.00 -23.89 3.26
N LEU A 415 1.32 -23.93 3.12
CA LEU A 415 2.23 -23.01 3.81
C LEU A 415 2.09 -21.57 3.26
N ALA A 416 1.88 -21.42 1.95
CA ALA A 416 1.65 -20.12 1.33
C ALA A 416 0.34 -19.49 1.84
N VAL A 417 -0.76 -20.27 1.89
CA VAL A 417 -2.04 -19.84 2.49
C VAL A 417 -1.85 -19.48 3.96
N GLU A 418 -1.20 -20.33 4.75
CA GLU A 418 -1.00 -20.08 6.19
C GLU A 418 -0.31 -18.75 6.45
N TYR A 419 0.78 -18.45 5.72
CA TYR A 419 1.49 -17.17 5.87
C TYR A 419 0.75 -16.00 5.22
N GLY A 420 0.07 -16.23 4.09
CA GLY A 420 -0.60 -15.17 3.33
C GLY A 420 -1.80 -14.59 4.06
N ILE A 421 -2.59 -15.42 4.77
CA ILE A 421 -3.79 -14.97 5.48
C ILE A 421 -3.49 -13.83 6.46
N TYR A 422 -2.41 -13.92 7.23
CA TYR A 422 -2.09 -12.91 8.23
C TYR A 422 -1.12 -11.81 7.76
N CYS A 423 -0.48 -11.97 6.60
CA CYS A 423 0.41 -10.96 6.00
C CYS A 423 -0.28 -10.11 4.92
N SER A 424 -1.21 -10.69 4.15
CA SER A 424 -1.90 -10.05 3.03
C SER A 424 -3.42 -10.04 3.18
N GLY A 425 -3.99 -10.94 4.00
CA GLY A 425 -5.42 -11.09 4.20
C GLY A 425 -6.00 -12.33 3.53
N GLU A 426 -7.17 -12.78 3.98
CA GLU A 426 -7.83 -13.99 3.48
C GLU A 426 -8.28 -13.90 2.02
N ARG A 427 -8.53 -12.67 1.53
CA ARG A 427 -9.02 -12.39 0.16
C ARG A 427 -7.92 -11.90 -0.78
N ASP A 428 -6.67 -12.05 -0.37
CA ASP A 428 -5.54 -11.76 -1.24
C ASP A 428 -5.51 -12.76 -2.40
N GLY A 429 -5.30 -12.28 -3.63
CA GLY A 429 -5.36 -13.12 -4.83
C GLY A 429 -4.33 -14.27 -4.83
N ASP A 430 -3.17 -14.11 -4.18
CA ASP A 430 -2.20 -15.20 -4.04
C ASP A 430 -2.66 -16.24 -3.02
N VAL A 431 -3.38 -15.82 -1.98
CA VAL A 431 -4.01 -16.74 -1.02
C VAL A 431 -5.08 -17.55 -1.74
N GLU A 432 -5.97 -16.90 -2.48
CA GLU A 432 -7.03 -17.58 -3.26
C GLU A 432 -6.45 -18.55 -4.31
N ASP A 433 -5.43 -18.15 -5.10
CA ASP A 433 -4.73 -19.03 -6.06
C ASP A 433 -4.17 -20.28 -5.37
N MET A 434 -3.57 -20.11 -4.19
CA MET A 434 -3.02 -21.24 -3.42
C MET A 434 -4.11 -22.11 -2.79
N GLU A 435 -5.25 -21.55 -2.39
CA GLU A 435 -6.41 -22.33 -1.95
C GLU A 435 -6.99 -23.16 -3.09
N GLU A 436 -7.09 -22.63 -4.31
CA GLU A 436 -7.49 -23.38 -5.50
C GLU A 436 -6.53 -24.55 -5.77
N LEU A 437 -5.21 -24.31 -5.68
CA LEU A 437 -4.19 -25.36 -5.83
C LEU A 437 -4.32 -26.43 -4.74
N VAL A 438 -4.63 -26.04 -3.50
CA VAL A 438 -4.86 -27.00 -2.40
C VAL A 438 -6.11 -27.83 -2.65
N ALA A 439 -7.17 -27.24 -3.20
CA ALA A 439 -8.45 -27.90 -3.45
C ALA A 439 -8.38 -28.92 -4.60
N ASP A 440 -7.76 -28.54 -5.72
CA ASP A 440 -7.56 -29.41 -6.88
C ASP A 440 -6.23 -29.13 -7.61
N PRO A 441 -5.12 -29.77 -7.20
CA PRO A 441 -3.82 -29.53 -7.83
C PRO A 441 -3.76 -29.97 -9.30
N TRP A 442 -4.63 -30.89 -9.76
CA TRP A 442 -4.69 -31.34 -11.16
C TRP A 442 -5.50 -30.40 -12.05
N GLY A 443 -6.54 -29.77 -11.49
CA GLY A 443 -7.35 -28.75 -12.15
C GLY A 443 -6.72 -27.37 -12.17
N HIS A 444 -5.85 -27.06 -11.22
CA HIS A 444 -5.15 -25.79 -11.13
C HIS A 444 -4.33 -25.47 -12.38
N TRP A 445 -4.27 -24.19 -12.76
CA TRP A 445 -3.63 -23.74 -14.01
C TRP A 445 -2.15 -24.13 -14.10
N SER A 446 -1.48 -24.26 -12.96
CA SER A 446 -0.07 -24.64 -12.88
C SER A 446 0.18 -26.13 -13.09
N TRP A 447 -0.84 -26.98 -13.26
CA TRP A 447 -0.63 -28.42 -13.43
C TRP A 447 0.18 -28.75 -14.70
N MET A 448 1.32 -29.41 -14.52
CA MET A 448 2.17 -29.94 -15.60
C MET A 448 2.65 -28.88 -16.62
N PHE A 449 2.63 -27.58 -16.32
CA PHE A 449 3.00 -26.56 -17.32
C PHE A 449 4.48 -26.68 -17.78
N ARG A 450 5.36 -27.26 -16.95
CA ARG A 450 6.78 -27.53 -17.30
C ARG A 450 6.91 -28.77 -18.18
N THR A 451 6.01 -29.75 -18.04
CA THR A 451 6.10 -31.05 -18.74
C THR A 451 5.31 -31.07 -20.05
N ARG A 452 4.11 -30.47 -20.09
CA ARG A 452 3.28 -30.32 -21.31
C ARG A 452 4.07 -29.67 -22.45
N ARG A 453 4.93 -28.70 -22.11
CA ARG A 453 5.84 -28.02 -23.04
C ARG A 453 7.00 -28.89 -23.51
N ARG A 454 7.66 -29.63 -22.61
CA ARG A 454 8.77 -30.53 -22.98
C ARG A 454 8.31 -31.66 -23.92
N MET A 455 7.06 -32.09 -23.81
CA MET A 455 6.51 -33.15 -24.65
C MET A 455 5.80 -32.64 -25.93
N GLY A 456 5.62 -31.33 -26.12
CA GLY A 456 4.93 -30.77 -27.30
C GLY A 456 3.40 -31.00 -27.32
N TRP A 457 2.76 -31.18 -26.18
CA TRP A 457 1.32 -31.46 -26.10
C TRP A 457 0.52 -30.16 -25.99
N GLY A 458 0.37 -29.49 -27.14
CA GLY A 458 -0.52 -28.35 -27.40
C GLY A 458 -0.02 -27.59 -28.63
N THR A 459 -0.69 -27.51 -29.79
CA THR A 459 -2.07 -27.76 -30.20
C THR A 459 -2.09 -28.66 -31.45
N GLY A 460 -2.53 -29.91 -31.31
CA GLY A 460 -2.70 -30.85 -32.43
C GLY A 460 -4.04 -31.54 -32.37
N ARG A 461 -5.02 -31.00 -33.11
CA ARG A 461 -6.29 -31.56 -33.64
C ARG A 461 -7.18 -30.36 -33.98
N GLY A 462 -7.66 -30.11 -35.19
CA GLY A 462 -7.87 -30.97 -36.35
C GLY A 462 -9.28 -30.70 -36.87
N ARG A 463 -9.41 -29.89 -37.93
CA ARG A 463 -10.52 -29.98 -38.91
C ARG A 463 -9.93 -29.71 -40.29
N GLY A 464 -9.24 -30.73 -40.80
CA GLY A 464 -9.13 -30.96 -42.23
C GLY A 464 -10.34 -31.80 -42.66
N GLY A 465 -11.03 -31.32 -43.68
CA GLY A 465 -12.19 -31.91 -44.36
C GLY A 465 -12.93 -30.74 -44.97
N GLY A 466 -13.04 -30.56 -46.27
CA GLY A 466 -12.80 -31.42 -47.43
C GLY A 466 -13.80 -30.92 -48.49
N ASP A 467 -13.29 -30.62 -49.67
CA ASP A 467 -13.94 -30.45 -50.98
C ASP A 467 -15.18 -29.56 -51.20
N GLY A 468 -15.09 -28.71 -52.22
CA GLY A 468 -16.18 -28.49 -53.18
C GLY A 468 -16.50 -27.02 -53.50
N GLY A 469 -16.11 -26.55 -54.70
CA GLY A 469 -16.65 -25.35 -55.35
C GLY A 469 -15.62 -24.46 -56.01
#